data_AF-A0A918DZC3-F1
#
_entry.id   AF-A0A918DZC3-F1
#
_cell.length_a   1.000
_cell.length_b   1.000
_cell.length_c   1.000
_cell.angle_alpha   90.00
_cell.angle_beta   90.00
_cell.angle_gamma   90.00
#
_symmetry.space_group_name_H-M   'P 1'
#
loop_
_entity.id
_entity.type
_entity.pdbx_description
1 polymer ?
#
loop_
_entity_poly.entity_id
_entity_poly.type
_entity_poly.pdbx_seq_one_letter_code
_entity_poly.pdbx_strand_id
1 'polypeptide(L)' 'MPTFTIFDDTRVHADTLDAAATLTQPSHVELYARAFDRLSQGAARGAAARSLMAGALASLD' A
#
# COMPACT_ATOMS: atom_id res chain seq x y z
N MET A 1 5.07 -9.60 -7.00
CA MET A 1 5.78 -8.38 -6.56
C MET A 1 5.96 -8.48 -5.05
N PRO A 2 7.09 -8.06 -4.47
CA PRO A 2 7.22 -8.01 -3.02
C PRO A 2 6.16 -7.08 -2.44
N THR A 3 5.51 -7.52 -1.37
CA THR A 3 4.43 -6.80 -0.69
C THR A 3 4.82 -6.55 0.76
N PHE A 4 4.20 -5.57 1.39
CA PHE A 4 4.34 -5.38 2.82
C PHE A 4 3.02 -4.95 3.47
N THR A 5 2.86 -5.30 4.73
CA THR A 5 1.71 -4.95 5.56
C THR A 5 2.21 -4.33 6.85
N ILE A 6 1.74 -3.12 7.14
CA ILE A 6 2.04 -2.42 8.40
C ILE A 6 0.91 -2.72 9.39
N PHE A 7 1.26 -3.10 10.60
CA PHE A 7 0.36 -3.31 11.73
C PHE A 7 0.62 -2.21 12.75
N ASP A 8 -0.33 -1.27 12.82
CA ASP A 8 -0.25 -0.06 13.65
C ASP A 8 1.08 0.68 13.42
N ASP A 9 1.74 1.12 14.48
CA ASP A 9 3.03 1.78 14.48
C ASP A 9 4.15 0.89 15.07
N THR A 10 3.91 -0.41 15.19
CA THR A 10 4.79 -1.32 15.94
C THR A 10 5.43 -2.43 15.10
N ARG A 11 4.83 -2.82 13.97
CA ARG A 11 5.30 -3.98 13.22
C ARG A 11 5.02 -3.87 11.72
N VAL A 12 5.96 -4.36 10.92
CA VAL A 12 5.79 -4.54 9.48
C VAL A 12 6.08 -5.98 9.11
N HIS A 13 5.25 -6.56 8.27
CA HIS A 13 5.54 -7.80 7.56
C HIS A 13 5.95 -7.45 6.14
N ALA A 14 7.13 -7.88 5.72
CA ALA A 14 7.62 -7.69 4.36
C ALA A 14 7.81 -9.05 3.69
N ASP A 15 7.00 -9.33 2.67
CA ASP A 15 7.15 -10.51 1.83
C ASP A 15 8.11 -10.18 0.69
N THR A 16 9.31 -10.73 0.79
CA THR A 16 10.30 -10.66 -0.29
C THR A 16 10.20 -11.93 -1.17
N LEU A 17 10.91 -11.95 -2.30
CA LEU A 17 10.93 -13.12 -3.18
C LEU A 17 11.57 -14.35 -2.52
N ASP A 18 12.40 -14.11 -1.50
CA ASP A 18 13.18 -15.14 -0.82
C ASP A 18 12.50 -15.55 0.50
N ALA A 19 12.12 -14.58 1.34
CA ALA A 19 11.50 -14.85 2.63
C ALA A 19 10.55 -13.74 3.11
N ALA A 20 9.60 -14.12 3.97
CA ALA A 20 8.80 -13.19 4.75
C ALA A 20 9.59 -12.73 5.99
N ALA A 21 9.70 -11.42 6.20
CA ALA A 21 10.38 -10.82 7.33
C ALA A 21 9.39 -10.10 8.26
N THR A 22 9.51 -10.34 9.56
CA THR A 22 8.82 -9.58 10.60
C THR A 22 9.75 -8.51 11.16
N LEU A 23 9.43 -7.24 10.91
CA LEU A 23 10.21 -6.08 11.33
C LEU A 23 9.48 -5.36 12.47
N THR A 24 10.09 -5.31 13.65
CA THR A 24 9.54 -4.61 14.84
C THR A 24 10.43 -3.47 15.33
N GLN A 25 11.59 -3.27 14.70
CA GLN A 25 12.48 -2.16 15.03
C GLN A 25 11.80 -0.84 14.63
N PRO A 26 11.67 0.15 15.54
CA PRO A 26 10.94 1.39 15.25
C PRO A 26 11.42 2.11 13.98
N SER A 27 12.73 2.16 13.74
CA SER A 27 13.32 2.75 12.54
C SER A 27 12.89 2.06 11.25
N HIS A 28 12.69 0.74 11.27
CA HIS A 28 12.15 0.00 10.13
C HIS A 28 10.66 0.28 9.95
N VAL A 29 9.87 0.29 11.02
CA VAL A 29 8.43 0.60 10.92
C VAL A 29 8.22 1.99 10.33
N GLU A 30 8.96 2.99 10.80
CA GLU A 30 8.91 4.36 10.28
C GLU A 30 9.33 4.44 8.80
N LEU A 31 10.35 3.67 8.40
CA LEU A 31 10.79 3.62 7.00
C LEU A 31 9.66 3.15 6.08
N TYR A 32 9.00 2.05 6.45
CA TYR A 32 7.91 1.48 5.68
C TYR A 32 6.65 2.35 5.73
N ALA A 33 6.37 3.02 6.85
CA ALA A 33 5.29 4.00 6.95
C ALA A 33 5.49 5.16 5.98
N ARG A 34 6.70 5.74 5.91
CA ARG A 34 7.02 6.79 4.93
C ARG A 34 6.91 6.31 3.48
N ALA A 35 7.30 5.06 3.22
CA ALA A 35 7.15 4.47 1.89
C ALA A 35 5.66 4.30 1.53
N PHE A 36 4.84 3.81 2.45
CA PHE A 36 3.40 3.70 2.29
C PHE A 36 2.76 5.06 2.00
N ASP A 37 3.09 6.10 2.78
CA ASP A 37 2.53 7.43 2.58
C ASP A 37 2.77 7.94 1.17
N ARG A 38 4.00 7.81 0.66
CA ARG A 38 4.35 8.22 -0.71
C ARG A 38 3.57 7.44 -1.77
N LEU A 39 3.46 6.12 -1.62
CA LEU A 39 2.68 5.28 -2.55
C LEU A 39 1.18 5.59 -2.48
N SER A 40 0.68 5.90 -1.29
CA SER A 40 -0.74 6.16 -1.03
C SER A 40 -1.25 7.45 -1.68
N GLN A 41 -0.35 8.38 -2.03
CA GLN A 41 -0.66 9.63 -2.73
C GLN A 41 -1.23 9.38 -4.13
N GLY A 42 -0.84 8.29 -4.78
CA GLY A 42 -1.37 7.91 -6.10
C GLY A 42 -2.72 7.18 -6.05
N ALA A 43 -3.19 6.77 -4.87
CA ALA A 43 -4.39 5.96 -4.75
C ALA A 43 -5.66 6.83 -4.75
N ALA A 44 -6.53 6.58 -5.74
CA ALA A 44 -7.88 7.15 -5.76
C ALA A 44 -8.77 6.47 -4.70
N ARG A 45 -9.59 7.27 -4.00
CA ARG A 45 -10.52 6.79 -2.97
C ARG A 45 -11.89 7.45 -3.13
N GLY A 46 -12.92 6.81 -2.59
CA GLY A 46 -14.28 7.37 -2.53
C GLY A 46 -14.84 7.76 -3.90
N ALA A 47 -15.31 9.00 -4.01
CA ALA A 47 -15.95 9.51 -5.24
C ALA A 47 -15.01 9.49 -6.46
N ALA A 48 -13.72 9.83 -6.28
CA ALA A 48 -12.73 9.81 -7.36
C ALA A 48 -12.54 8.39 -7.92
N ALA A 49 -12.42 7.39 -7.04
CA ALA A 49 -12.35 5.99 -7.45
C ALA A 49 -13.62 5.54 -8.20
N ARG A 50 -14.80 5.93 -7.71
CA ARG A 50 -16.07 5.61 -8.37
C ARG A 50 -16.17 6.23 -9.77
N SER A 51 -15.69 7.46 -9.94
CA SER A 51 -15.65 8.12 -11.25
C SER A 51 -14.74 7.41 -12.24
N LEU A 52 -13.55 6.95 -11.79
CA LEU A 52 -12.64 6.18 -12.63
C LEU A 52 -13.27 4.86 -13.12
N MET A 53 -13.97 4.15 -12.22
CA MET A 53 -14.67 2.92 -12.57
C MET A 53 -15.82 3.17 -13.56
N ALA A 54 -16.63 4.20 -13.33
CA ALA A 54 -17.73 4.54 -14.23
C ALA A 54 -17.24 4.94 -15.62
N GLY A 55 -16.15 5.71 -15.70
CA GLY A 55 -15.53 6.09 -16.97
C GLY A 55 -14.98 4.89 -17.74
N ALA A 56 -14.34 3.94 -17.05
CA ALA A 56 -13.88 2.70 -17.67
C ALA A 56 -15.04 1.85 -18.19
N LEU A 57 -16.14 1.74 -17.43
CA LEU A 57 -17.32 0.98 -17.86
C LEU A 57 -17.97 1.59 -19.11
N ALA A 58 -18.12 2.92 -19.14
CA ALA A 58 -18.69 3.63 -20.28
C ALA A 58 -17.85 3.50 -21.57
N SER A 59 -16.56 3.19 -21.47
CA SER A 59 -15.70 2.94 -22.64
C SER A 59 -15.84 1.56 -23.26
N LEU A 60 -16.62 0.65 -22.64
CA LEU A 60 -16.84 -0.71 -23.12
C LEU A 60 -18.13 -0.86 -23.94
N ASP A 61 -19.04 0.12 -23.85
CA ASP A 61 -20.26 0.22 -24.66
C ASP A 61 -19.98 0.93 -26.00
#